data_AF-A0AAU5Q1Z7-F1
#
_entry.id   AF-A0AAU5Q1Z7-F1
#
_cell.length_a   1.000
_cell.length_b   1.000
_cell.length_c   1.000
_cell.angle_alpha   90.00
_cell.angle_beta   90.00
_cell.angle_gamma   90.00
#
_symmetry.space_group_name_H-M   'P 1'
#
loop_
_entity.id
_entity.type
_entity.pdbx_description
1 polymer ?
#
loop_
_entity_poly.entity_id
_entity_poly.type
_entity_poly.pdbx_seq_one_letter_code
_entity_poly.pdbx_strand_id
1 'polypeptide(L)'
;MSRTTQEPTATLVLRYVVGGIGLALIGLGAWLVAEEPDPVGVALWLAGAVVLHDGILAPSVLAVGLLLAGRRVAPERGLLRGALIVAGSVILVTLPLLVRPGEPPNPSALPLPYGRNLAIVLAAVAVVTGAVLLVRRRGRRQKEVPGGR
;
A
#
# COMPACT_ATOMS: atom_id res chain seq x y z
N MET A 1 -43.28 -6.70 -5.79
CA MET A 1 -41.95 -7.08 -5.27
C MET A 1 -41.09 -7.52 -6.45
N SER A 2 -40.59 -6.55 -7.23
CA SER A 2 -39.95 -6.75 -8.54
C SER A 2 -38.57 -6.11 -8.52
N ARG A 3 -37.58 -6.82 -7.98
CA ARG A 3 -36.16 -6.46 -8.17
C ARG A 3 -35.73 -6.98 -9.53
N THR A 4 -35.52 -6.02 -10.41
CA THR A 4 -35.04 -6.08 -11.78
C THR A 4 -33.85 -7.01 -11.98
N THR A 5 -34.03 -7.96 -12.89
CA THR A 5 -33.03 -8.85 -13.50
C THR A 5 -32.15 -8.11 -14.52
N GLN A 6 -31.55 -7.01 -14.08
CA GLN A 6 -30.60 -6.17 -14.82
C GLN A 6 -29.27 -6.20 -14.05
N GLU A 7 -28.09 -6.57 -14.55
CA GLU A 7 -27.57 -6.72 -15.91
C GLU A 7 -26.23 -7.54 -15.85
N PRO A 8 -26.22 -8.86 -16.12
CA PRO A 8 -24.95 -9.58 -16.32
C PRO A 8 -24.12 -8.96 -17.47
N THR A 9 -24.81 -8.40 -18.48
CA THR A 9 -24.22 -7.68 -19.61
C THR A 9 -23.49 -6.40 -19.18
N ALA A 10 -24.08 -5.57 -18.32
CA ALA A 10 -23.43 -4.35 -17.83
C ALA A 10 -22.15 -4.64 -17.04
N THR A 11 -22.11 -5.75 -16.29
CA THR A 11 -20.88 -6.19 -15.59
C THR A 11 -19.80 -6.65 -16.57
N LEU A 12 -20.18 -7.37 -17.63
CA LEU A 12 -19.25 -7.78 -18.69
C LEU A 12 -18.72 -6.57 -19.47
N VAL A 13 -19.60 -5.66 -19.87
CA VAL A 13 -19.24 -4.40 -20.55
C VAL A 13 -18.29 -3.59 -19.66
N LEU A 14 -18.60 -3.42 -18.37
CA LEU A 14 -17.72 -2.72 -17.44
C LEU A 14 -16.34 -3.39 -17.35
N ARG A 15 -16.27 -4.73 -17.26
CA ARG A 15 -15.00 -5.47 -17.24
C ARG A 15 -14.18 -5.25 -18.50
N TYR A 16 -14.81 -5.31 -19.68
CA TYR A 16 -14.11 -5.08 -20.94
C TYR A 16 -13.68 -3.62 -21.11
N VAL A 17 -14.50 -2.66 -20.70
CA VAL A 17 -14.15 -1.24 -20.74
C VAL A 17 -12.97 -0.97 -19.82
N VAL A 18 -13.03 -1.42 -18.56
CA VAL A 18 -11.93 -1.24 -17.60
C VAL A 18 -10.67 -1.98 -18.05
N GLY A 19 -10.81 -3.21 -18.57
CA GLY A 19 -9.70 -3.98 -19.12
C GLY A 19 -9.06 -3.31 -20.34
N GLY A 20 -9.88 -2.78 -21.26
CA GLY A 20 -9.44 -2.04 -22.43
C GLY A 20 -8.71 -0.74 -22.08
N ILE A 21 -9.24 0.02 -21.11
CA ILE A 21 -8.57 1.21 -20.57
C ILE A 21 -7.22 0.80 -19.94
N GLY A 22 -7.19 -0.27 -19.15
CA GLY A 22 -5.96 -0.78 -18.55
C GLY A 22 -4.90 -1.14 -19.60
N LEU A 23 -5.28 -1.87 -20.65
CA LEU A 23 -4.38 -2.21 -21.76
C LEU A 23 -3.90 -0.97 -22.52
N ALA A 24 -4.78 0.01 -22.76
CA ALA A 24 -4.40 1.27 -23.40
C ALA A 24 -3.37 2.05 -22.57
N LEU A 25 -3.55 2.10 -21.24
CA LEU A 25 -2.60 2.73 -20.32
C LEU A 25 -1.26 1.98 -20.27
N ILE A 26 -1.27 0.63 -20.30
CA ILE A 26 -0.03 -0.17 -20.41
C ILE A 26 0.69 0.13 -21.73
N GLY A 27 -0.04 0.19 -22.84
CA GLY A 27 0.52 0.54 -24.15
C GLY A 27 1.14 1.94 -24.16
N LEU A 28 0.44 2.92 -23.58
CA LEU A 28 0.95 4.27 -23.39
C LEU A 28 2.21 4.28 -22.52
N GLY A 29 2.21 3.56 -21.41
CA GLY A 29 3.38 3.43 -20.53
C GLY A 29 4.58 2.82 -21.25
N ALA A 30 4.37 1.76 -22.04
CA ALA A 30 5.42 1.12 -22.83
C ALA A 30 5.98 2.06 -23.90
N TRP A 31 5.12 2.85 -24.55
CA TRP A 31 5.54 3.89 -25.49
C TRP A 31 6.42 4.94 -24.82
N LEU A 32 6.01 5.45 -23.66
CA LEU A 32 6.78 6.43 -22.89
C LEU A 32 8.14 5.86 -22.44
N VAL A 33 8.18 4.60 -22.01
CA VAL A 33 9.45 3.95 -21.66
C VAL A 33 10.37 3.83 -22.86
N ALA A 34 9.84 3.55 -24.05
CA ALA A 34 10.62 3.43 -25.27
C ALA A 34 11.19 4.78 -25.78
N GLU A 35 10.57 5.90 -25.41
CA GLU A 35 11.05 7.25 -25.74
C GLU A 35 12.16 7.75 -24.80
N GLU A 36 12.36 7.10 -23.64
CA GLU A 36 13.44 7.48 -22.72
C GLU A 36 14.83 7.11 -23.26
N PRO A 37 15.89 7.87 -22.91
CA PRO A 37 17.25 7.58 -23.35
C PRO A 37 17.80 6.23 -22.85
N ASP A 38 17.30 5.72 -21.72
CA ASP A 38 17.66 4.40 -21.17
C ASP A 38 16.40 3.55 -20.86
N PRO A 39 15.76 2.98 -21.91
CA PRO A 39 14.53 2.22 -21.75
C PRO A 39 14.75 0.92 -20.97
N VAL A 40 15.95 0.33 -21.09
CA VAL A 40 16.32 -0.92 -20.43
C VAL A 40 16.49 -0.70 -18.93
N GLY A 41 17.18 0.38 -18.52
CA GLY A 41 17.31 0.74 -17.11
C GLY A 41 15.95 0.99 -16.46
N VAL A 42 15.05 1.72 -17.12
CA VAL A 42 13.68 1.95 -16.65
C VAL A 42 12.89 0.64 -16.54
N ALA A 43 12.97 -0.23 -17.55
CA ALA A 43 12.28 -1.52 -17.53
C ALA A 43 12.79 -2.44 -16.40
N LEU A 44 14.10 -2.51 -16.20
CA LEU A 44 14.71 -3.28 -15.10
C LEU A 44 14.30 -2.71 -13.74
N TRP A 45 14.23 -1.39 -13.60
CA TRP A 45 13.77 -0.74 -12.38
C TRP A 45 12.30 -1.06 -12.08
N LEU A 46 11.42 -0.96 -13.08
CA LEU A 46 10.00 -1.31 -12.96
C LEU A 46 9.82 -2.78 -12.58
N ALA A 47 10.53 -3.69 -13.26
CA ALA A 47 10.52 -5.12 -12.95
C ALA A 47 11.02 -5.39 -11.52
N GLY A 48 12.12 -4.74 -11.12
CA GLY A 48 12.66 -4.82 -9.76
C GLY A 48 11.67 -4.34 -8.71
N ALA A 49 10.95 -3.25 -8.97
CA ALA A 49 9.92 -2.73 -8.07
C ALA A 49 8.75 -3.71 -7.90
N VAL A 50 8.29 -4.35 -8.98
CA VAL A 50 7.24 -5.38 -8.93
C VAL A 50 7.71 -6.60 -8.14
N VAL A 51 8.91 -7.11 -8.43
CA VAL A 51 9.48 -8.26 -7.72
C VAL A 51 9.65 -7.97 -6.23
N LEU A 52 10.16 -6.78 -5.88
CA LEU A 52 10.29 -6.35 -4.49
C LEU A 52 8.93 -6.23 -3.81
N HIS A 53 7.92 -5.68 -4.51
CA HIS A 53 6.57 -5.54 -3.99
C HIS A 53 5.92 -6.90 -3.72
N ASP A 54 5.83 -7.76 -4.73
CA ASP A 54 5.11 -9.02 -4.67
C ASP A 54 5.88 -10.10 -3.90
N GLY A 55 7.21 -10.08 -3.99
CA GLY A 55 8.08 -11.09 -3.39
C GLY A 55 8.45 -10.80 -1.93
N ILE A 56 8.51 -9.53 -1.53
CA ILE A 56 8.96 -9.15 -0.17
C ILE A 56 7.89 -8.35 0.56
N LEU A 57 7.40 -7.27 -0.04
CA LEU A 57 6.56 -6.29 0.65
C LEU A 57 5.17 -6.86 0.98
N ALA A 58 4.44 -7.36 -0.01
CA ALA A 58 3.15 -8.02 0.16
C ALA A 58 3.19 -9.22 1.13
N PRO A 59 4.12 -10.18 1.01
CA PRO A 59 4.20 -11.31 1.94
C PRO A 59 4.63 -10.89 3.35
N SER A 60 5.52 -9.90 3.51
CA SER A 60 5.87 -9.37 4.83
C SER A 60 4.68 -8.72 5.52
N VAL A 61 3.90 -7.95 4.79
CA VAL A 61 2.63 -7.37 5.27
C VAL A 61 1.65 -8.46 5.68
N LEU A 62 1.48 -9.49 4.85
CA LEU A 62 0.60 -10.62 5.17
C LEU A 62 1.10 -11.41 6.39
N ALA A 63 2.41 -11.67 6.49
CA ALA A 63 3.03 -12.39 7.60
C ALA A 63 2.89 -11.62 8.92
N VAL A 64 3.14 -10.31 8.94
CA VAL A 64 2.91 -9.45 10.11
C VAL A 64 1.43 -9.44 10.48
N GLY A 65 0.53 -9.33 9.49
CA GLY A 65 -0.91 -9.44 9.70
C GLY A 65 -1.32 -10.79 10.31
N LEU A 66 -0.69 -11.90 9.90
CA LEU A 66 -0.97 -13.24 10.39
C LEU A 66 -0.40 -13.49 11.79
N LEU A 67 0.82 -13.03 12.07
CA LEU A 67 1.45 -13.07 13.40
C LEU A 67 0.63 -12.28 14.42
N LEU A 68 0.10 -11.12 14.02
CA LEU A 68 -0.80 -10.31 14.84
C LEU A 68 -2.19 -10.96 14.96
N ALA A 69 -2.67 -11.67 13.93
CA ALA A 69 -3.94 -12.39 13.95
C ALA A 69 -3.97 -13.56 14.94
N GLY A 70 -2.82 -14.16 15.26
CA GLY A 70 -2.67 -15.24 16.25
C GLY A 70 -3.03 -14.84 17.68
N ARG A 71 -3.13 -13.55 18.01
CA ARG A 71 -3.44 -13.06 19.37
C ARG A 71 -4.78 -12.31 19.46
N ARG A 72 -5.94 -12.98 19.49
CA ARG A 72 -7.28 -12.37 19.80
C ARG A 72 -7.56 -10.99 19.12
N VAL A 73 -7.09 -10.77 17.88
CA VAL A 73 -7.14 -9.47 17.16
C VAL A 73 -8.16 -9.46 16.02
N ALA A 74 -9.08 -10.44 15.93
CA ALA A 74 -10.05 -10.55 14.83
C ALA A 74 -10.75 -9.22 14.44
N PRO A 75 -11.12 -8.31 15.36
CA PRO A 75 -11.79 -7.07 15.00
C PRO A 75 -10.88 -5.89 14.62
N GLU A 76 -9.56 -6.04 14.72
CA GLU A 76 -8.57 -5.00 14.42
C GLU A 76 -7.80 -5.28 13.11
N ARG A 77 -8.16 -6.38 12.40
CA ARG A 77 -7.54 -6.81 11.14
C ARG A 77 -7.53 -5.76 10.04
N GLY A 78 -8.65 -5.05 9.85
CA GLY A 78 -8.76 -4.02 8.81
C GLY A 78 -7.82 -2.83 9.06
N LEU A 79 -7.65 -2.44 10.32
CA LEU A 79 -6.76 -1.36 10.73
C LEU A 79 -5.29 -1.73 10.49
N LEU A 80 -4.89 -2.94 10.91
CA LEU A 80 -3.53 -3.44 10.70
C LEU A 80 -3.19 -3.58 9.21
N ARG A 81 -4.15 -4.09 8.41
CA ARG A 81 -3.98 -4.20 6.96
C ARG A 81 -3.82 -2.82 6.31
N GLY A 82 -4.63 -1.84 6.72
CA GLY A 82 -4.49 -0.45 6.26
C GLY A 82 -3.14 0.17 6.61
N ALA A 83 -2.69 0.03 7.86
CA ALA A 83 -1.40 0.53 8.31
C ALA A 83 -0.23 -0.06 7.53
N LEU A 84 -0.28 -1.35 7.25
CA LEU A 84 0.74 -2.06 6.48
C LEU A 84 0.75 -1.66 4.99
N ILE A 85 -0.43 -1.45 4.40
CA ILE A 85 -0.54 -0.91 3.03
C ILE A 85 0.10 0.47 2.97
N VAL A 86 -0.26 1.37 3.89
CA VAL A 86 0.28 2.74 3.94
C VAL A 86 1.81 2.71 4.12
N ALA A 87 2.31 1.95 5.08
CA ALA A 87 3.75 1.82 5.31
C ALA A 87 4.49 1.28 4.08
N GLY A 88 3.94 0.25 3.43
CA GLY A 88 4.52 -0.34 2.23
C GLY A 88 4.54 0.60 1.03
N SER A 89 3.43 1.33 0.80
CA SER A 89 3.35 2.33 -0.26
C SER A 89 4.35 3.47 -0.07
N VAL A 90 4.51 3.96 1.16
CA VAL A 90 5.49 5.01 1.47
C VAL A 90 6.91 4.49 1.18
N ILE A 91 7.27 3.28 1.62
CA ILE A 91 8.58 2.69 1.33
C ILE A 91 8.83 2.62 -0.18
N LEU A 92 7.85 2.10 -0.94
CA LEU A 92 7.99 1.89 -2.38
C LEU A 92 8.25 3.20 -3.14
N VAL A 93 7.51 4.27 -2.80
CA VAL A 93 7.67 5.60 -3.43
C VAL A 93 8.97 6.27 -3.02
N THR A 94 9.46 6.02 -1.80
CA THR A 94 10.70 6.66 -1.31
C THR A 94 11.96 5.92 -1.79
N LEU A 95 11.86 4.62 -2.09
CA LEU A 95 12.99 3.77 -2.47
C LEU A 95 13.85 4.31 -3.62
N PRO A 96 13.31 4.76 -4.78
CA PRO A 96 14.13 5.29 -5.86
C PRO A 96 14.91 6.53 -5.44
N LEU A 97 14.39 7.34 -4.52
CA LEU A 97 15.07 8.51 -4.00
C LEU A 97 16.24 8.15 -3.08
N LEU A 98 16.17 7.02 -2.37
CA LEU A 98 17.26 6.53 -1.51
C LEU A 98 18.37 5.83 -2.30
N VAL A 99 18.01 5.11 -3.36
CA VAL A 99 18.94 4.26 -4.12
C VAL A 99 19.55 5.00 -5.31
N ARG A 100 18.99 6.16 -5.70
CA ARG A 100 19.51 6.98 -6.80
C ARG A 100 20.98 7.38 -6.54
N PRO A 101 21.93 6.97 -7.40
CA PRO A 101 23.29 7.45 -7.32
C PRO A 101 23.39 8.91 -7.84
N GLY A 102 24.26 9.71 -7.22
CA GLY A 102 24.56 11.08 -7.62
C GLY A 102 23.68 12.16 -6.96
N GLU A 103 24.05 13.42 -7.18
CA GLU A 103 23.40 14.55 -6.53
C GLU A 103 21.98 14.82 -7.08
N PRO A 104 21.05 15.31 -6.23
CA PRO A 104 19.70 15.68 -6.65
C PRO A 104 19.74 16.66 -7.82
N PRO A 105 18.91 16.47 -8.86
CA PRO A 105 18.92 17.34 -10.04
C PRO A 105 18.29 18.72 -9.75
N ASN A 106 17.65 18.88 -8.58
CA ASN A 106 17.03 20.13 -8.14
C ASN A 106 17.66 20.60 -6.81
N PRO A 107 18.15 21.86 -6.73
CA PRO A 107 18.66 22.42 -5.48
C PRO A 107 17.56 22.68 -4.43
N SER A 108 16.28 22.69 -4.79
CA SER A 108 15.17 22.65 -3.81
C SER A 108 14.89 21.24 -3.26
N ALA A 109 15.45 20.21 -3.89
CA ALA A 109 15.50 18.84 -3.38
C ALA A 109 16.75 18.57 -2.51
N LEU A 110 17.48 19.63 -2.10
CA LEU A 110 18.60 19.59 -1.15
C LEU A 110 18.27 18.79 0.12
N PRO A 111 19.29 18.24 0.79
CA PRO A 111 19.39 16.85 1.21
C PRO A 111 18.36 16.52 2.29
N LEU A 112 17.12 16.28 1.90
CA LEU A 112 16.18 15.70 2.84
C LEU A 112 16.76 14.33 3.19
N PRO A 113 17.05 14.03 4.47
CA PRO A 113 17.51 12.71 4.85
C PRO A 113 16.33 11.76 4.65
N TYR A 114 16.13 11.27 3.42
CA TYR A 114 14.96 10.50 3.01
C TYR A 114 14.83 9.24 3.85
N GLY A 115 15.95 8.66 4.29
CA GLY A 115 15.96 7.60 5.29
C GLY A 115 15.40 8.03 6.66
N ARG A 116 15.81 9.20 7.18
CA ARG A 116 15.26 9.75 8.45
C ARG A 116 13.79 10.07 8.32
N ASN A 117 13.37 10.71 7.22
CA ASN A 117 11.98 11.08 7.01
C ASN A 117 11.09 9.86 6.78
N LEU A 118 11.58 8.86 6.05
CA LEU A 118 10.93 7.56 5.91
C LEU A 118 10.75 6.91 7.29
N ALA A 119 11.80 6.89 8.13
CA ALA A 119 11.71 6.36 9.49
C ALA A 119 10.68 7.13 10.35
N ILE A 120 10.62 8.46 10.23
CA ILE A 120 9.63 9.29 10.93
C ILE A 120 8.20 8.94 10.48
N VAL A 121 7.97 8.81 9.17
CA VAL A 121 6.63 8.46 8.63
C VAL A 121 6.22 7.05 9.07
N LEU A 122 7.12 6.07 9.01
CA LEU A 122 6.85 4.71 9.47
C LEU A 122 6.59 4.67 10.98
N ALA A 123 7.33 5.44 11.77
CA ALA A 123 7.09 5.59 13.21
C ALA A 123 5.71 6.22 13.48
N ALA A 124 5.32 7.25 12.72
CA ALA A 124 4.00 7.87 12.85
C ALA A 124 2.87 6.88 12.54
N VAL A 125 2.99 6.10 11.46
CA VAL A 125 2.01 5.05 11.11
C VAL A 125 1.92 4.00 12.23
N ALA A 126 3.07 3.57 12.79
CA ALA A 126 3.11 2.63 13.89
C ALA A 126 2.46 3.18 15.17
N VAL A 127 2.76 4.44 15.53
CA VAL A 127 2.20 5.12 16.72
C VAL A 127 0.69 5.30 16.60
N VAL A 128 0.19 5.80 15.46
CA VAL A 128 -1.25 5.98 15.23
C VAL A 128 -1.97 4.65 15.30
N THR A 129 -1.43 3.61 14.65
CA THR A 129 -1.99 2.27 14.68
C THR A 129 -2.03 1.72 16.11
N GLY A 130 -0.93 1.84 16.85
CA GLY A 130 -0.82 1.42 18.25
C GLY A 130 -1.80 2.14 19.17
N ALA A 131 -1.95 3.47 19.01
CA ALA A 131 -2.89 4.28 19.77
C ALA A 131 -4.34 3.85 19.54
N VAL A 132 -4.73 3.64 18.27
CA VAL A 132 -6.10 3.21 17.92
C VAL A 132 -6.38 1.80 18.46
N LEU A 133 -5.40 0.88 18.40
CA LEU A 133 -5.53 -0.45 19.00
C LEU A 133 -5.71 -0.36 20.53
N LEU A 134 -4.92 0.48 21.20
CA LEU A 134 -5.01 0.66 22.65
C LEU A 134 -6.39 1.20 23.08
N VAL A 135 -6.91 2.21 22.38
CA VAL A 135 -8.24 2.79 22.63
C VAL A 135 -9.34 1.74 22.42
N ARG A 136 -9.28 0.98 21.32
CA ARG A 136 -10.26 -0.07 21.03
C ARG A 136 -10.28 -1.18 22.08
N ARG A 137 -9.11 -1.57 22.59
CA ARG A 137 -8.99 -2.57 23.66
C ARG A 137 -9.51 -2.06 25.00
N ARG A 138 -9.23 -0.80 25.35
CA ARG A 138 -9.73 -0.18 26.59
C ARG A 138 -11.26 -0.04 26.58
N GLY A 139 -11.84 0.39 25.46
CA GLY A 139 -13.29 0.52 25.32
C GLY A 139 -14.06 -0.81 25.37
N ARG A 140 -13.43 -1.94 25.01
CA ARG A 140 -14.03 -3.27 25.14
C ARG A 140 -13.97 -3.82 26.55
N ARG A 141 -12.84 -3.67 27.24
CA ARG A 141 -12.73 -4.06 28.66
C ARG A 141 -13.74 -3.33 29.54
N GLN A 142 -14.06 -2.07 29.23
CA GLN A 142 -15.08 -1.31 29.96
C GLN A 142 -16.52 -1.79 29.67
N LYS A 143 -16.79 -2.31 28.47
CA LYS A 143 -18.11 -2.86 28.10
C LYS A 143 -18.40 -4.25 28.66
N GLU A 144 -17.39 -4.98 29.13
CA GLU A 144 -17.56 -6.26 29.86
C GLU A 144 -17.88 -6.05 31.36
N VAL A 145 -17.82 -4.81 31.88
CA VAL A 145 -18.16 -4.47 33.27
C VAL A 145 -19.47 -3.64 33.42
N PRO A 146 -20.61 -4.07 32.86
CA PRO A 146 -21.89 -3.64 33.41
C PRO A 146 -22.87 -4.80 33.66
N GLY A 147 -23.29 -4.96 34.92
CA GLY A 147 -24.48 -5.73 35.28
C GLY A 147 -24.27 -6.81 36.34
N GLY A 148 -23.79 -6.43 37.53
CA GLY A 148 -23.72 -7.32 38.68
C GLY A 148 -24.25 -6.63 39.93
N ARG A 149 -25.53 -6.25 39.92
CA ARG A 149 -26.42 -6.09 41.09
C ARG A 149 -27.85 -6.29 40.64
#